data_AF-A0A662X865-F1
#
_entry.id   AF-A0A662X865-F1
#
_cell.length_a   1.000
_cell.length_b   1.000
_cell.length_c   1.000
_cell.angle_alpha   90.00
_cell.angle_beta   90.00
_cell.angle_gamma   90.00
#
_symmetry.space_group_name_H-M   'P 1'
#
loop_
_entity.id
_entity.type
_entity.pdbx_description
1 polymer ?
#
loop_
_entity_poly.entity_id
_entity_poly.type
_entity_poly.pdbx_seq_one_letter_code
_entity_poly.pdbx_strand_id
1 'polypeptide(L)'
;MAEISRPMPDAPGSTYRNSEYSSGGHSVNLEASYDGRNTESGGRNSLMGGQRQTEMKLTALEPDAGTPPERSKDYKGRIRTWPGLLLLLAIVAGAAALITLQAIDVDDQMKTNAQRYENAAQNKRKIQDGKDDDQVIISDDGQVGNPKVYPDMGCELPDYQSKDGQIFAVAKNGTEVPVGIKGLNWFGMETGLAIPFGLWENMDNGTSVYEIAAFLARNKFNSVRLPVCIKSILANTAPDKSLINMNTNRAINITSYITTIQTIVEALGYRHISVMISLHTLDPKSSGGAWYSEDLGVSEDDFLDAVDILTKNLCGSKYWNILGLDLKNE
;
A
#
# COMPACT_ATOMS: atom_id res chain seq x y z
N MET A 1 16.19 57.77 33.42
CA MET A 1 16.40 56.69 34.40
C MET A 1 16.46 55.40 33.62
N ALA A 2 17.67 54.87 33.47
CA ALA A 2 17.94 53.65 32.73
C ALA A 2 17.66 52.45 33.64
N GLU A 3 17.02 51.42 33.10
CA GLU A 3 17.23 50.07 33.61
C GLU A 3 17.39 49.12 32.41
N ILE A 4 18.65 48.83 32.17
CA ILE A 4 19.20 47.84 31.25
C ILE A 4 19.11 46.51 31.99
N SER A 5 18.33 45.55 31.48
CA SER A 5 18.44 44.16 31.90
C SER A 5 18.99 43.32 30.76
N ARG A 6 20.05 42.59 31.11
CA ARG A 6 21.05 41.93 30.29
C ARG A 6 20.54 40.61 29.65
N PRO A 7 21.27 40.08 28.66
CA PRO A 7 20.90 38.87 27.94
C PRO A 7 21.09 37.62 28.80
N MET A 8 20.22 36.63 28.59
CA MET A 8 20.39 35.27 29.10
C MET A 8 21.62 34.61 28.46
N PRO A 9 22.32 33.72 29.18
CA PRO A 9 23.54 33.10 28.70
C PRO A 9 23.25 31.99 27.67
N ASP A 10 24.10 31.93 26.64
CA ASP A 10 24.17 30.85 25.68
C ASP A 10 24.28 29.49 26.37
N ALA A 11 23.37 28.58 26.03
CA ALA A 11 23.50 27.15 26.32
C ALA A 11 24.24 26.46 25.15
N PRO A 12 25.07 25.45 25.45
CA PRO A 12 26.24 25.11 24.66
C PRO A 12 25.92 24.40 23.34
N GLY A 13 26.75 24.68 22.33
CA GLY A 13 26.70 24.00 21.03
C GLY A 13 26.78 22.49 21.16
N SER A 14 25.76 21.81 20.65
CA SER A 14 25.80 20.36 20.44
C SER A 14 26.71 20.07 19.25
N THR A 15 27.97 19.75 19.56
CA THR A 15 28.83 19.03 18.64
C THR A 15 28.23 17.64 18.44
N TYR A 16 27.60 17.40 17.28
CA TYR A 16 27.20 16.05 16.88
C TYR A 16 28.47 15.25 16.57
N ARG A 17 28.99 14.60 17.60
CA ARG A 17 29.98 13.53 17.48
C ARG A 17 29.20 12.24 17.25
N ASN A 18 29.34 11.67 16.05
CA ASN A 18 28.85 10.33 15.72
C ASN A 18 29.29 9.35 16.81
N SER A 19 28.31 8.74 17.47
CA SER A 19 28.52 7.58 18.35
C SER A 19 27.58 6.47 17.89
N GLU A 20 28.07 5.71 16.92
CA GLU A 20 27.57 4.38 16.61
C GLU A 20 27.91 3.47 17.80
N TYR A 21 26.92 3.15 18.63
CA TYR A 21 26.92 1.91 19.39
C TYR A 21 26.11 0.89 18.58
N SER A 22 26.81 0.15 17.73
CA SER A 22 26.33 -1.12 17.21
C SER A 22 27.19 -2.20 17.84
N SER A 23 26.58 -2.95 18.76
CA SER A 23 27.19 -4.08 19.46
C SER A 23 27.55 -5.19 18.46
N GLY A 24 28.73 -5.75 18.64
CA GLY A 24 29.37 -6.68 17.72
C GLY A 24 28.56 -7.95 17.45
N GLY A 25 28.34 -8.21 16.17
CA GLY A 25 27.97 -9.50 15.62
C GLY A 25 29.14 -10.05 14.81
N HIS A 26 29.73 -11.12 15.32
CA HIS A 26 30.77 -11.92 14.66
C HIS A 26 30.32 -12.35 13.25
N SER A 27 31.14 -12.06 12.24
CA SER A 27 31.13 -12.79 10.98
C SER A 27 32.52 -13.36 10.74
N VAL A 28 32.65 -14.67 10.98
CA VAL A 28 33.72 -15.48 10.39
C VAL A 28 33.00 -16.49 9.51
N ASN A 29 32.96 -16.19 8.22
CA ASN A 29 32.54 -17.13 7.19
C ASN A 29 33.63 -18.20 7.08
N LEU A 30 33.27 -19.46 7.32
CA LEU A 30 34.09 -20.61 7.04
C LEU A 30 33.42 -21.44 5.94
N GLU A 31 34.25 -21.87 4.99
CA GLU A 31 34.07 -22.98 4.04
C GLU A 31 33.23 -22.78 2.77
N ALA A 32 33.95 -22.53 1.66
CA ALA A 32 33.91 -23.42 0.51
C ALA A 32 35.25 -23.36 -0.24
N SER A 33 35.99 -24.47 -0.28
CA SER A 33 37.10 -24.66 -1.21
C SER A 33 37.22 -26.14 -1.57
N TYR A 34 36.99 -26.41 -2.85
CA TYR A 34 37.45 -27.62 -3.54
C TYR A 34 38.98 -27.73 -3.43
N ASP A 35 39.52 -28.93 -3.19
CA ASP A 35 40.10 -29.81 -4.23
C ASP A 35 40.94 -30.94 -3.58
N GLY A 36 41.15 -32.05 -4.32
CA GLY A 36 42.33 -32.90 -4.12
C GLY A 36 42.14 -34.33 -3.59
N ARG A 37 41.98 -35.27 -4.53
CA ARG A 37 42.22 -36.72 -4.43
C ARG A 37 43.42 -37.09 -3.53
N ASN A 38 43.30 -38.20 -2.78
CA ASN A 38 44.29 -39.27 -2.80
C ASN A 38 43.76 -40.61 -2.26
N THR A 39 44.29 -41.66 -2.86
CA THR A 39 43.92 -43.07 -2.83
C THR A 39 44.52 -43.88 -1.67
N GLU A 40 43.87 -45.02 -1.43
CA GLU A 40 44.19 -46.21 -0.63
C GLU A 40 45.65 -46.51 -0.23
N SER A 41 45.81 -46.99 1.01
CA SER A 41 46.61 -48.14 1.48
C SER A 41 46.69 -48.00 3.02
N GLY A 42 46.21 -48.90 3.87
CA GLY A 42 46.57 -50.31 4.01
C GLY A 42 47.12 -50.52 5.44
N GLY A 43 46.68 -51.58 6.14
CA GLY A 43 47.49 -52.22 7.20
C GLY A 43 47.20 -51.94 8.68
N ARG A 44 46.37 -52.82 9.27
CA ARG A 44 46.50 -53.51 10.59
C ARG A 44 47.68 -53.11 11.53
N ASN A 45 47.41 -52.81 12.81
CA ASN A 45 47.42 -53.76 13.96
C ASN A 45 47.40 -53.06 15.34
N SER A 46 46.44 -53.44 16.20
CA SER A 46 46.58 -53.90 17.61
C SER A 46 47.44 -53.14 18.64
N LEU A 47 46.82 -52.56 19.70
CA LEU A 47 46.73 -53.14 21.07
C LEU A 47 46.11 -52.17 22.13
N MET A 48 45.08 -52.68 22.81
CA MET A 48 44.74 -52.62 24.26
C MET A 48 44.84 -51.34 25.12
N GLY A 49 43.74 -51.05 25.82
CA GLY A 49 43.79 -50.38 27.12
C GLY A 49 42.49 -49.75 27.64
N GLY A 50 41.40 -50.51 27.77
CA GLY A 50 40.16 -49.98 28.36
C GLY A 50 39.14 -51.06 28.69
N GLN A 51 39.33 -51.74 29.83
CA GLN A 51 38.37 -52.71 30.36
C GLN A 51 37.07 -52.00 30.77
N ARG A 52 36.04 -52.06 29.92
CA ARG A 52 34.65 -51.97 30.37
C ARG A 52 34.20 -53.36 30.76
N GLN A 53 34.26 -53.65 32.07
CA GLN A 53 33.54 -54.77 32.65
C GLN A 53 32.04 -54.47 32.58
N THR A 54 31.33 -55.13 31.67
CA THR A 54 29.93 -55.59 31.81
C THR A 54 29.47 -56.30 30.52
N GLU A 55 30.29 -57.22 29.99
CA GLU A 55 29.74 -58.31 29.18
C GLU A 55 29.39 -59.46 30.14
N MET A 56 28.12 -59.54 30.54
CA MET A 56 27.58 -60.79 31.07
C MET A 56 27.39 -61.74 29.90
N LYS A 57 28.38 -62.61 29.67
CA LYS A 57 28.21 -63.76 28.77
C LYS A 57 27.35 -64.79 29.51
N LEU A 58 26.03 -64.72 29.27
CA LEU A 58 25.09 -65.75 29.71
C LEU A 58 25.41 -67.04 28.97
N THR A 59 26.11 -67.96 29.63
CA THR A 59 26.18 -69.35 29.19
C THR A 59 24.79 -69.93 29.34
N ALA A 60 24.10 -70.19 28.23
CA ALA A 60 22.85 -70.93 28.26
C ALA A 60 23.14 -72.30 28.87
N LEU A 61 22.48 -72.61 29.99
CA LEU A 61 22.49 -73.93 30.59
C LEU A 61 21.97 -74.91 29.52
N GLU A 62 22.72 -75.97 29.22
CA GLU A 62 22.24 -77.01 28.30
C GLU A 62 20.93 -77.59 28.86
N PRO A 63 19.90 -77.78 28.01
CA PRO A 63 18.59 -78.21 28.48
C PRO A 63 18.67 -79.66 28.98
N ASP A 64 18.10 -79.88 30.16
CA ASP A 64 17.91 -81.22 30.72
C ASP A 64 17.09 -82.09 29.74
N ALA A 65 17.52 -83.34 29.57
CA ALA A 65 17.02 -84.23 28.52
C ALA A 65 15.56 -84.65 28.80
N GLY A 66 14.59 -83.83 28.37
CA GLY A 66 13.17 -84.16 28.48
C GLY A 66 12.18 -83.00 28.37
N THR A 67 12.62 -81.74 28.31
CA THR A 67 11.72 -80.60 28.15
C THR A 67 11.48 -80.24 26.68
N PRO A 68 10.24 -79.93 26.26
CA PRO A 68 9.94 -79.57 24.88
C PRO A 68 10.64 -78.25 24.49
N PRO A 69 11.03 -78.08 23.21
CA PRO A 69 11.76 -76.89 22.76
C PRO A 69 10.96 -75.62 23.00
N GLU A 70 11.59 -74.62 23.62
CA GLU A 70 11.01 -73.29 23.86
C GLU A 70 10.49 -72.70 22.54
N ARG A 71 9.25 -72.21 22.55
CA ARG A 71 8.63 -71.61 21.36
C ARG A 71 8.72 -70.09 21.45
N SER A 72 8.76 -69.38 20.32
CA SER A 72 8.79 -67.90 20.26
C SER A 72 7.66 -67.18 21.03
N LYS A 73 6.62 -67.92 21.42
CA LYS A 73 5.47 -67.48 22.23
C LYS A 73 5.80 -67.34 23.71
N ASP A 74 6.87 -68.00 24.17
CA ASP A 74 7.33 -67.98 25.56
C ASP A 74 8.20 -66.74 25.85
N TYR A 75 8.71 -66.10 24.79
CA TYR A 75 9.29 -64.77 24.84
C TYR A 75 8.19 -63.70 24.90
N LYS A 76 7.45 -63.65 26.02
CA LYS A 76 6.63 -62.48 26.36
C LYS A 76 7.57 -61.38 26.84
N GLY A 77 8.29 -60.78 25.89
CA GLY A 77 8.98 -59.52 26.11
C GLY A 77 7.98 -58.53 26.67
N ARG A 78 8.03 -58.30 27.97
CA ARG A 78 7.19 -57.31 28.64
C ARG A 78 7.57 -55.98 28.01
N ILE A 79 6.76 -55.46 27.09
CA ILE A 79 6.91 -54.10 26.55
C ILE A 79 6.69 -53.18 27.75
N ARG A 80 7.78 -52.92 28.47
CA ARG A 80 7.83 -52.13 29.70
C ARG A 80 8.30 -50.71 29.37
N THR A 81 7.92 -50.21 28.20
CA THR A 81 8.27 -48.88 27.67
C THR A 81 7.10 -47.91 27.67
N TRP A 82 5.88 -48.35 28.01
CA TRP A 82 4.68 -47.51 28.11
C TRP A 82 4.89 -46.18 28.87
N PRO A 83 5.48 -46.14 30.08
CA PRO A 83 5.69 -44.86 30.77
C PRO A 83 6.68 -43.95 30.03
N GLY A 84 7.72 -44.50 29.39
CA GLY A 84 8.68 -43.71 28.59
C GLY A 84 8.11 -43.22 27.27
N LEU A 85 7.27 -44.03 26.61
CA LEU A 85 6.57 -43.65 25.39
C LEU A 85 5.51 -42.58 25.66
N LEU A 86 4.77 -42.69 26.76
CA LEU A 86 3.80 -41.67 27.19
C LEU A 86 4.50 -40.36 27.56
N LEU A 87 5.65 -40.41 28.24
CA LEU A 87 6.47 -39.24 28.51
C LEU A 87 6.97 -38.59 27.21
N LEU A 88 7.47 -39.38 26.26
CA LEU A 88 7.91 -38.89 24.95
C LEU A 88 6.75 -38.21 24.20
N LEU A 89 5.58 -38.84 24.17
CA LEU A 89 4.38 -38.26 23.54
C LEU A 89 3.95 -36.96 24.24
N ALA A 90 4.02 -36.89 25.57
CA ALA A 90 3.72 -35.67 26.31
C ALA A 90 4.73 -34.55 26.02
N ILE A 91 6.02 -34.87 25.89
CA ILE A 91 7.05 -33.91 25.49
C ILE A 91 6.81 -33.41 24.07
N VAL A 92 6.53 -34.30 23.11
CA VAL A 92 6.26 -33.92 21.71
C VAL A 92 4.98 -33.07 21.61
N ALA A 93 3.91 -33.45 22.32
CA ALA A 93 2.69 -32.67 22.37
C ALA A 93 2.90 -31.30 23.03
N GLY A 94 3.67 -31.24 24.12
CA GLY A 94 4.05 -29.99 24.79
C GLY A 94 4.91 -29.10 23.90
N ALA A 95 5.88 -29.67 23.19
CA ALA A 95 6.72 -28.95 22.24
C ALA A 95 5.89 -28.41 21.05
N ALA A 96 5.00 -29.23 20.49
CA ALA A 96 4.09 -28.79 19.43
C ALA A 96 3.19 -27.64 19.91
N ALA A 97 2.61 -27.75 21.11
CA ALA A 97 1.80 -26.68 21.69
C ALA A 97 2.61 -25.38 21.87
N LEU A 98 3.81 -25.46 22.43
CA LEU A 98 4.69 -24.29 22.62
C LEU A 98 5.08 -23.64 21.29
N ILE A 99 5.44 -24.43 20.28
CA ILE A 99 5.75 -23.92 18.93
C ILE A 99 4.53 -23.22 18.34
N THR A 100 3.34 -23.81 18.44
CA THR A 100 2.12 -23.16 17.91
C THR A 100 1.78 -21.86 18.61
N LEU A 101 1.94 -21.79 19.95
CA LEU A 101 1.68 -20.57 20.71
C LEU A 101 2.69 -19.46 20.37
N GLN A 102 3.98 -19.82 20.27
CA GLN A 102 5.02 -18.87 19.84
C GLN A 102 4.83 -18.42 18.39
N ALA A 103 4.39 -19.31 17.50
CA ALA A 103 4.10 -18.96 16.12
C ALA A 103 2.94 -17.95 16.02
N ILE A 104 1.89 -18.09 16.84
CA ILE A 104 0.78 -17.13 16.92
C ILE A 104 1.28 -15.77 17.43
N ASP A 105 2.06 -15.75 18.51
CA ASP A 105 2.60 -14.49 19.07
C ASP A 105 3.52 -13.76 18.07
N VAL A 106 4.39 -14.50 17.37
CA VAL A 106 5.24 -13.92 16.31
C VAL A 106 4.39 -13.39 15.15
N ASP A 107 3.35 -14.11 14.72
CA ASP A 107 2.44 -13.65 13.67
C ASP A 107 1.73 -12.34 14.06
N ASP A 108 1.22 -12.25 15.30
CA ASP A 108 0.58 -11.03 15.82
C ASP A 108 1.57 -9.85 15.93
N GLN A 109 2.82 -10.10 16.35
CA GLN A 109 3.87 -9.09 16.38
C GLN A 109 4.24 -8.61 14.96
N MET A 110 4.34 -9.53 14.00
CA MET A 110 4.64 -9.20 12.61
C MET A 110 3.54 -8.33 11.99
N LYS A 111 2.26 -8.67 12.21
CA LYS A 111 1.11 -7.85 11.79
C LYS A 111 1.15 -6.45 12.41
N THR A 112 1.45 -6.36 13.70
CA THR A 112 1.56 -5.08 14.42
C THR A 112 2.69 -4.22 13.84
N ASN A 113 3.86 -4.81 13.57
CA ASN A 113 5.00 -4.11 12.99
C ASN A 113 4.71 -3.63 11.57
N ALA A 114 4.07 -4.46 10.75
CA ALA A 114 3.63 -4.07 9.41
C ALA A 114 2.65 -2.89 9.46
N GLN A 115 1.65 -2.92 10.34
CA GLN A 115 0.71 -1.82 10.51
C GLN A 115 1.40 -0.53 10.99
N ARG A 116 2.37 -0.62 11.90
CA ARG A 116 3.16 0.54 12.35
C ARG A 116 3.98 1.15 11.21
N TYR A 117 4.60 0.32 10.37
CA TYR A 117 5.33 0.76 9.20
C TYR A 117 4.41 1.51 8.22
N GLU A 118 3.25 0.94 7.88
CA GLU A 118 2.30 1.55 6.95
C GLU A 118 1.72 2.87 7.48
N ASN A 119 1.39 2.94 8.77
CA ASN A 119 0.96 4.18 9.42
C ASN A 119 2.06 5.25 9.39
N ALA A 120 3.33 4.87 9.64
CA ALA A 120 4.44 5.80 9.56
C ALA A 120 4.68 6.29 8.11
N ALA A 121 4.59 5.39 7.13
CA ALA A 121 4.71 5.72 5.72
C ALA A 121 3.57 6.63 5.24
N GLN A 122 2.34 6.41 5.72
CA GLN A 122 1.21 7.30 5.44
C GLN A 122 1.41 8.67 6.09
N ASN A 123 1.82 8.73 7.35
CA ASN A 123 2.11 10.00 8.04
C ASN A 123 3.20 10.81 7.36
N LYS A 124 4.20 10.16 6.76
CA LYS A 124 5.25 10.83 5.97
C LYS A 124 4.70 11.44 4.68
N ARG A 125 3.76 10.76 4.01
CA ARG A 125 3.12 11.22 2.77
C ARG A 125 2.01 12.24 3.01
N LYS A 126 1.43 12.24 4.21
CA LYS A 126 0.33 13.13 4.60
C LYS A 126 0.73 14.60 4.51
N ILE A 127 -0.14 15.44 3.94
CA ILE A 127 0.03 16.88 3.96
C ILE A 127 -0.18 17.36 5.40
N GLN A 128 0.85 17.99 5.97
CA GLN A 128 0.88 18.43 7.37
C GLN A 128 0.02 19.69 7.55
N ASP A 129 -1.28 19.47 7.80
CA ASP A 129 -2.29 20.51 8.01
C ASP A 129 -2.82 20.57 9.46
N GLY A 130 -2.23 19.78 10.36
CA GLY A 130 -2.59 19.71 11.78
C GLY A 130 -3.97 19.10 12.05
N LYS A 131 -4.57 18.40 11.09
CA LYS A 131 -5.89 17.78 11.22
C LYS A 131 -5.82 16.27 11.05
N ASP A 132 -6.73 15.57 11.72
CA ASP A 132 -6.88 14.12 11.59
C ASP A 132 -7.83 13.75 10.45
N ASP A 133 -7.67 12.52 9.96
CA ASP A 133 -8.47 11.95 8.89
C ASP A 133 -9.30 10.79 9.45
N ASP A 134 -10.62 10.88 9.31
CA ASP A 134 -11.61 9.94 9.83
C ASP A 134 -12.05 8.89 8.81
N GLN A 135 -11.69 9.04 7.53
CA GLN A 135 -12.05 8.11 6.45
C GLN A 135 -10.81 7.50 5.80
N VAL A 136 -9.88 7.01 6.62
CA VAL A 136 -8.65 6.38 6.12
C VAL A 136 -8.94 5.01 5.51
N ILE A 137 -8.58 4.81 4.24
CA ILE A 137 -8.71 3.50 3.58
C ILE A 137 -7.50 2.63 3.92
N ILE A 138 -7.76 1.40 4.34
CA ILE A 138 -6.77 0.32 4.44
C ILE A 138 -7.04 -0.67 3.30
N SER A 139 -6.07 -0.85 2.42
CA SER A 139 -6.20 -1.79 1.29
C SER A 139 -6.10 -3.25 1.78
N ASP A 140 -6.53 -4.18 0.93
CA ASP A 140 -6.41 -5.63 1.09
C ASP A 140 -5.00 -6.14 1.45
N ASP A 141 -3.96 -5.45 1.00
CA ASP A 141 -2.55 -5.74 1.28
C ASP A 141 -1.98 -4.98 2.49
N GLY A 142 -2.85 -4.34 3.28
CA GLY A 142 -2.49 -3.63 4.51
C GLY A 142 -1.97 -2.20 4.30
N GLN A 143 -1.81 -1.73 3.05
CA GLN A 143 -1.36 -0.35 2.82
C GLN A 143 -2.41 0.67 3.26
N VAL A 144 -1.96 1.66 4.02
CA VAL A 144 -2.80 2.71 4.59
C VAL A 144 -2.75 3.96 3.70
N GLY A 145 -3.92 4.47 3.32
CA GLY A 145 -4.04 5.69 2.49
C GLY A 145 -3.42 5.56 1.10
N ASN A 146 -3.47 4.35 0.51
CA ASN A 146 -3.04 4.09 -0.86
C ASN A 146 -3.85 2.95 -1.47
N PRO A 147 -5.15 3.13 -1.71
CA PRO A 147 -6.01 2.06 -2.21
C PRO A 147 -5.61 1.66 -3.65
N LYS A 148 -5.91 0.40 -4.01
CA LYS A 148 -5.87 -0.07 -5.41
C LYS A 148 -7.11 0.34 -6.20
N VAL A 149 -8.24 0.53 -5.51
CA VAL A 149 -9.54 0.92 -6.07
C VAL A 149 -10.28 1.75 -5.02
N TYR A 150 -10.94 2.83 -5.41
CA TYR A 150 -11.83 3.58 -4.52
C TYR A 150 -13.17 2.86 -4.40
N PRO A 151 -13.75 2.77 -3.18
CA PRO A 151 -15.04 2.10 -3.00
C PRO A 151 -16.15 2.88 -3.72
N ASP A 152 -17.10 2.16 -4.30
CA ASP A 152 -18.32 2.75 -4.83
C ASP A 152 -19.19 3.23 -3.66
N MET A 153 -19.57 4.51 -3.69
CA MET A 153 -20.39 5.13 -2.65
C MET A 153 -21.88 4.75 -2.80
N GLY A 154 -22.27 4.07 -3.87
CA GLY A 154 -23.66 3.69 -4.13
C GLY A 154 -24.58 4.89 -4.34
N CYS A 155 -23.99 6.04 -4.70
CA CYS A 155 -24.70 7.29 -4.94
C CYS A 155 -25.35 7.28 -6.33
N GLU A 156 -26.44 8.02 -6.47
CA GLU A 156 -26.99 8.37 -7.78
C GLU A 156 -26.43 9.71 -8.25
N LEU A 157 -26.28 9.88 -9.56
CA LEU A 157 -25.97 11.18 -10.15
C LEU A 157 -27.18 12.11 -9.96
N PRO A 158 -27.05 13.20 -9.19
CA PRO A 158 -28.16 14.13 -8.98
C PRO A 158 -28.45 14.94 -10.24
N ASP A 159 -29.70 15.36 -10.39
CA ASP A 159 -30.07 16.39 -11.36
C ASP A 159 -29.83 17.76 -10.74
N TYR A 160 -28.78 18.46 -11.19
CA TYR A 160 -28.44 19.78 -10.69
C TYR A 160 -29.29 20.85 -11.38
N GLN A 161 -30.16 21.51 -10.61
CA GLN A 161 -31.08 22.53 -11.11
C GLN A 161 -30.76 23.91 -10.52
N SER A 162 -30.91 24.95 -11.32
CA SER A 162 -30.85 26.33 -10.82
C SER A 162 -32.23 26.82 -10.43
N LYS A 163 -32.39 27.24 -9.18
CA LYS A 163 -33.65 27.80 -8.64
C LYS A 163 -33.31 29.01 -7.76
N ASP A 164 -33.96 30.14 -8.03
CA ASP A 164 -33.84 31.37 -7.23
C ASP A 164 -32.39 31.82 -6.94
N GLY A 165 -31.49 31.66 -7.93
CA GLY A 165 -30.08 32.04 -7.79
C GLY A 165 -29.22 31.05 -6.98
N GLN A 166 -29.74 29.87 -6.66
CA GLN A 166 -29.03 28.78 -6.00
C GLN A 166 -28.99 27.53 -6.89
N ILE A 167 -28.03 26.64 -6.60
CA ILE A 167 -27.94 25.32 -7.22
C ILE A 167 -28.55 24.31 -6.26
N PHE A 168 -29.45 23.46 -6.77
CA PHE A 168 -30.06 22.36 -6.03
C PHE A 168 -29.66 21.03 -6.65
N ALA A 169 -29.21 20.09 -5.83
CA ALA A 169 -29.10 18.69 -6.21
C ALA A 169 -30.48 18.04 -6.00
N VAL A 170 -31.10 17.59 -7.08
CA VAL A 170 -32.41 16.94 -7.06
C VAL A 170 -32.22 15.43 -7.24
N ALA A 171 -32.59 14.67 -6.22
CA ALA A 171 -32.59 13.22 -6.25
C ALA A 171 -33.78 12.67 -7.06
N LYS A 172 -33.72 11.43 -7.52
CA LYS A 172 -34.80 10.80 -8.30
C LYS A 172 -36.11 10.68 -7.53
N ASN A 173 -36.05 10.62 -6.20
CA ASN A 173 -37.21 10.60 -5.33
C ASN A 173 -37.84 12.00 -5.11
N GLY A 174 -37.29 13.05 -5.73
CA GLY A 174 -37.75 14.44 -5.60
C GLY A 174 -37.17 15.17 -4.39
N THR A 175 -36.25 14.57 -3.63
CA THR A 175 -35.55 15.29 -2.54
C THR A 175 -34.64 16.35 -3.14
N GLU A 176 -34.74 17.58 -2.65
CA GLU A 176 -33.93 18.70 -3.12
C GLU A 176 -33.02 19.17 -2.00
N VAL A 177 -31.72 19.29 -2.30
CA VAL A 177 -30.72 19.78 -1.35
C VAL A 177 -29.97 20.95 -1.99
N PRO A 178 -29.95 22.15 -1.38
CA PRO A 178 -29.16 23.26 -1.88
C PRO A 178 -27.67 22.95 -1.76
N VAL A 179 -26.92 23.29 -2.80
CA VAL A 179 -25.47 23.05 -2.90
C VAL A 179 -24.72 24.37 -2.82
N GLY A 180 -23.87 24.51 -1.80
CA GLY A 180 -22.88 25.58 -1.71
C GLY A 180 -21.52 25.10 -2.17
N ILE A 181 -20.82 25.89 -3.00
CA ILE A 181 -19.51 25.51 -3.55
C ILE A 181 -18.40 26.26 -2.78
N LYS A 182 -17.62 25.51 -1.99
CA LYS A 182 -16.29 25.93 -1.51
C LYS A 182 -15.25 25.12 -2.27
N GLY A 183 -14.86 25.66 -3.42
CA GLY A 183 -13.99 24.96 -4.36
C GLY A 183 -12.59 25.52 -4.48
N LEU A 184 -11.78 24.83 -5.28
CA LEU A 184 -10.48 25.28 -5.78
C LEU A 184 -10.29 24.88 -7.24
N ASN A 185 -9.24 25.38 -7.89
CA ASN A 185 -8.80 24.92 -9.22
C ASN A 185 -7.61 23.97 -9.07
N TRP A 186 -7.66 22.81 -9.73
CA TRP A 186 -6.52 21.89 -9.80
C TRP A 186 -6.07 21.71 -11.25
N PHE A 187 -5.12 22.52 -11.67
CA PHE A 187 -4.63 22.62 -13.04
C PHE A 187 -3.52 21.61 -13.35
N GLY A 188 -3.23 21.45 -14.64
CA GLY A 188 -2.18 20.62 -15.19
C GLY A 188 -2.67 19.73 -16.34
N MET A 189 -3.92 19.27 -16.30
CA MET A 189 -4.46 18.36 -17.32
C MET A 189 -4.70 19.04 -18.67
N GLU A 190 -4.89 20.35 -18.67
CA GLU A 190 -5.02 21.19 -19.86
C GLU A 190 -3.69 21.41 -20.60
N THR A 191 -2.57 21.03 -19.97
CA THR A 191 -1.22 21.18 -20.53
C THR A 191 -0.76 19.92 -21.27
N GLY A 192 0.43 19.98 -21.87
CA GLY A 192 1.03 18.85 -22.56
C GLY A 192 1.33 17.63 -21.67
N LEU A 193 1.28 17.78 -20.34
CA LEU A 193 1.48 16.67 -19.40
C LEU A 193 0.22 15.82 -19.19
N ALA A 194 -0.95 16.36 -19.56
CA ALA A 194 -2.24 15.66 -19.52
C ALA A 194 -2.64 15.08 -18.14
N ILE A 195 -2.04 15.57 -17.05
CA ILE A 195 -2.26 15.12 -15.67
C ILE A 195 -2.27 16.33 -14.72
N PRO A 196 -3.06 16.33 -13.64
CA PRO A 196 -2.99 17.42 -12.68
C PRO A 196 -1.59 17.49 -12.05
N PHE A 197 -1.12 18.70 -11.81
CA PHE A 197 0.18 18.89 -11.21
C PHE A 197 0.21 18.47 -9.75
N GLY A 198 1.38 18.02 -9.30
CA GLY A 198 1.62 17.53 -7.94
C GLY A 198 1.48 16.01 -7.77
N LEU A 199 1.05 15.26 -8.78
CA LEU A 199 0.96 13.79 -8.71
C LEU A 199 2.30 13.06 -8.98
N TRP A 200 3.34 13.80 -9.39
CA TRP A 200 4.70 13.28 -9.41
C TRP A 200 5.22 13.18 -7.98
N GLU A 201 6.10 12.23 -7.69
CA GLU A 201 6.77 12.13 -6.40
C GLU A 201 8.28 12.02 -6.63
N ASN A 202 9.03 12.99 -6.11
CA ASN A 202 10.48 12.95 -6.03
C ASN A 202 10.92 13.09 -4.55
N MET A 203 12.22 13.21 -4.29
CA MET A 203 12.74 13.28 -2.91
C MET A 203 12.24 14.48 -2.10
N ASP A 204 11.81 15.56 -2.77
CA ASP A 204 11.47 16.84 -2.15
C ASP A 204 9.99 17.21 -2.31
N ASN A 205 9.37 16.81 -3.42
CA ASN A 205 8.08 17.28 -3.90
C ASN A 205 7.23 16.11 -4.39
N GLY A 206 5.95 16.14 -4.04
CA GLY A 206 4.96 15.24 -4.61
C GLY A 206 3.88 14.82 -3.65
N THR A 207 2.77 14.37 -4.21
CA THR A 207 1.65 13.87 -3.43
C THR A 207 0.85 12.83 -4.23
N SER A 208 -0.20 12.32 -3.62
CA SER A 208 -1.13 11.39 -4.24
C SER A 208 -2.50 12.01 -4.37
N VAL A 209 -3.30 11.51 -5.31
CA VAL A 209 -4.71 11.93 -5.43
C VAL A 209 -5.46 11.66 -4.11
N TYR A 210 -5.12 10.55 -3.44
CA TYR A 210 -5.68 10.21 -2.13
C TYR A 210 -5.42 11.31 -1.10
N GLU A 211 -4.16 11.75 -0.98
CA GLU A 211 -3.79 12.74 0.03
C GLU A 211 -4.33 14.14 -0.30
N ILE A 212 -4.36 14.51 -1.59
CA ILE A 212 -5.03 15.75 -2.01
C ILE A 212 -6.51 15.70 -1.61
N ALA A 213 -7.24 14.65 -1.99
CA ALA A 213 -8.66 14.52 -1.65
C ALA A 213 -8.89 14.54 -0.12
N ALA A 214 -8.03 13.86 0.65
CA ALA A 214 -8.09 13.85 2.10
C ALA A 214 -7.82 15.25 2.70
N PHE A 215 -6.80 15.96 2.22
CA PHE A 215 -6.48 17.33 2.63
C PHE A 215 -7.66 18.28 2.35
N LEU A 216 -8.29 18.17 1.18
CA LEU A 216 -9.45 18.98 0.83
C LEU A 216 -10.64 18.73 1.76
N ALA A 217 -10.96 17.46 2.04
CA ALA A 217 -12.02 17.08 2.97
C ALA A 217 -11.75 17.59 4.39
N ARG A 218 -10.52 17.41 4.91
CA ARG A 218 -10.11 17.93 6.23
C ARG A 218 -10.22 19.46 6.31
N ASN A 219 -10.00 20.14 5.20
CA ASN A 219 -10.11 21.60 5.09
C ASN A 219 -11.48 22.10 4.61
N LYS A 220 -12.47 21.21 4.54
CA LYS A 220 -13.87 21.52 4.20
C LYS A 220 -14.02 22.15 2.81
N PHE A 221 -13.12 21.85 1.87
CA PHE A 221 -13.37 22.08 0.46
C PHE A 221 -14.26 20.94 -0.04
N ASN A 222 -15.23 21.27 -0.88
CA ASN A 222 -16.21 20.32 -1.38
C ASN A 222 -16.33 20.29 -2.89
N SER A 223 -15.52 21.06 -3.62
CA SER A 223 -15.51 21.05 -5.08
C SER A 223 -14.13 21.30 -5.67
N VAL A 224 -13.86 20.69 -6.81
CA VAL A 224 -12.65 20.93 -7.61
C VAL A 224 -13.06 21.30 -9.02
N ARG A 225 -12.62 22.47 -9.49
CA ARG A 225 -12.62 22.81 -10.90
C ARG A 225 -11.38 22.19 -11.54
N LEU A 226 -11.60 21.35 -12.55
CA LEU A 226 -10.57 20.56 -13.22
C LEU A 226 -10.41 21.03 -14.68
N PRO A 227 -9.45 21.94 -14.95
CA PRO A 227 -9.07 22.34 -16.30
C PRO A 227 -8.66 21.16 -17.19
N VAL A 228 -9.20 21.07 -18.40
CA VAL A 228 -8.87 20.05 -19.41
C VAL A 228 -8.65 20.67 -20.80
N CYS A 229 -8.00 19.95 -21.69
CA CYS A 229 -7.70 20.38 -23.06
C CYS A 229 -8.56 19.63 -24.09
N ILE A 230 -9.17 20.36 -25.02
CA ILE A 230 -10.03 19.82 -26.09
C ILE A 230 -9.29 18.81 -26.97
N LYS A 231 -8.11 19.16 -27.49
CA LYS A 231 -7.31 18.21 -28.27
C LYS A 231 -6.89 16.97 -27.49
N SER A 232 -6.60 17.10 -26.20
CA SER A 232 -6.27 15.95 -25.35
C SER A 232 -7.47 15.03 -25.14
N ILE A 233 -8.69 15.57 -25.09
CA ILE A 233 -9.93 14.78 -25.05
C ILE A 233 -10.13 14.04 -26.36
N LEU A 234 -10.06 14.74 -27.50
CA LEU A 234 -10.29 14.17 -28.84
C LEU A 234 -9.28 13.09 -29.19
N ALA A 235 -8.00 13.33 -28.91
CA ALA A 235 -6.93 12.36 -29.12
C ALA A 235 -6.86 11.28 -28.02
N ASN A 236 -7.62 11.46 -26.93
CA ASN A 236 -7.57 10.63 -25.72
C ASN A 236 -6.13 10.43 -25.18
N THR A 237 -5.34 11.51 -25.20
CA THR A 237 -3.91 11.52 -24.89
C THR A 237 -3.62 10.97 -23.49
N ALA A 238 -2.93 9.84 -23.41
CA ALA A 238 -2.50 9.28 -22.13
C ALA A 238 -1.46 10.19 -21.44
N PRO A 239 -1.56 10.39 -20.10
CA PRO A 239 -0.49 11.02 -19.34
C PRO A 239 0.85 10.31 -19.49
N ASP A 240 1.94 11.07 -19.40
CA ASP A 240 3.27 10.48 -19.32
C ASP A 240 3.45 9.73 -18.00
N LYS A 241 3.70 8.43 -18.09
CA LYS A 241 3.87 7.54 -16.94
C LYS A 241 5.04 7.93 -16.04
N SER A 242 6.03 8.64 -16.56
CA SER A 242 7.18 9.12 -15.78
C SER A 242 6.83 10.24 -14.80
N LEU A 243 5.67 10.87 -14.97
CA LEU A 243 5.22 12.01 -14.16
C LEU A 243 4.31 11.62 -12.99
N ILE A 244 4.01 10.33 -12.81
CA ILE A 244 3.17 9.86 -11.71
C ILE A 244 3.83 8.66 -11.04
N ASN A 245 3.92 8.72 -9.72
CA ASN A 245 4.36 7.55 -8.96
C ASN A 245 3.18 6.59 -8.79
N MET A 246 3.15 5.56 -9.64
CA MET A 246 2.13 4.52 -9.60
C MET A 246 2.16 3.67 -8.33
N ASN A 247 3.28 3.66 -7.59
CA ASN A 247 3.35 2.96 -6.31
C ASN A 247 2.57 3.68 -5.22
N THR A 248 2.43 5.01 -5.29
CA THR A 248 1.69 5.84 -4.33
C THR A 248 0.35 6.35 -4.87
N ASN A 249 0.04 6.08 -6.14
CA ASN A 249 -1.23 6.37 -6.80
C ASN A 249 -1.81 5.11 -7.47
N ARG A 250 -1.91 4.02 -6.72
CA ARG A 250 -2.25 2.67 -7.27
C ARG A 250 -3.63 2.59 -7.90
N ALA A 251 -4.58 3.40 -7.44
CA ALA A 251 -5.94 3.46 -7.96
C ALA A 251 -6.11 4.32 -9.22
N ILE A 252 -5.08 5.08 -9.63
CA ILE A 252 -5.17 5.97 -10.79
C ILE A 252 -4.87 5.19 -12.07
N ASN A 253 -5.70 5.37 -13.10
CA ASN A 253 -5.54 4.70 -14.38
C ASN A 253 -5.19 5.69 -15.50
N ILE A 254 -3.90 5.76 -15.79
CA ILE A 254 -3.32 6.64 -16.82
C ILE A 254 -3.28 6.04 -18.23
N THR A 255 -4.08 5.00 -18.51
CA THR A 255 -4.10 4.37 -19.85
C THR A 255 -4.53 5.34 -20.94
N SER A 256 -5.39 6.29 -20.59
CA SER A 256 -5.93 7.29 -21.51
C SER A 256 -6.34 8.56 -20.76
N TYR A 257 -6.60 9.63 -21.49
CA TYR A 257 -7.04 10.90 -20.89
C TYR A 257 -8.33 10.72 -20.09
N ILE A 258 -9.34 10.07 -20.70
CA ILE A 258 -10.65 9.87 -20.09
C ILE A 258 -10.58 8.96 -18.87
N THR A 259 -9.84 7.84 -18.93
CA THR A 259 -9.67 6.96 -17.76
C THR A 259 -8.95 7.65 -16.61
N THR A 260 -8.04 8.58 -16.92
CA THR A 260 -7.35 9.39 -15.91
C THR A 260 -8.35 10.30 -15.20
N ILE A 261 -9.18 11.04 -15.96
CA ILE A 261 -10.24 11.88 -15.41
C ILE A 261 -11.18 11.03 -14.54
N GLN A 262 -11.66 9.90 -15.05
CA GLN A 262 -12.56 9.00 -14.33
C GLN A 262 -12.00 8.57 -12.97
N THR A 263 -10.75 8.11 -12.91
CA THR A 263 -10.14 7.66 -11.65
C THR A 263 -9.85 8.79 -10.67
N ILE A 264 -9.56 10.01 -11.16
CA ILE A 264 -9.47 11.22 -10.31
C ILE A 264 -10.86 11.59 -9.75
N VAL A 265 -11.90 11.56 -10.57
CA VAL A 265 -13.27 11.85 -10.16
C VAL A 265 -13.74 10.86 -9.09
N GLU A 266 -13.44 9.57 -9.25
CA GLU A 266 -13.73 8.52 -8.25
C GLU A 266 -13.02 8.81 -6.92
N ALA A 267 -11.74 9.20 -6.97
CA ALA A 267 -10.96 9.54 -5.78
C ALA A 267 -11.53 10.75 -5.01
N LEU A 268 -11.95 11.79 -5.73
CA LEU A 268 -12.60 12.96 -5.16
C LEU A 268 -14.01 12.61 -4.64
N GLY A 269 -14.74 11.76 -5.37
CA GLY A 269 -16.08 11.28 -5.01
C GLY A 269 -16.08 10.49 -3.71
N TYR A 270 -15.07 9.66 -3.47
CA TYR A 270 -14.88 8.97 -2.19
C TYR A 270 -14.86 9.94 -0.99
N ARG A 271 -14.33 11.16 -1.19
CA ARG A 271 -14.26 12.22 -0.17
C ARG A 271 -15.43 13.21 -0.22
N HIS A 272 -16.49 12.89 -0.96
CA HIS A 272 -17.65 13.76 -1.18
C HIS A 272 -17.28 15.12 -1.79
N ILE A 273 -16.23 15.15 -2.61
CA ILE A 273 -15.78 16.34 -3.32
C ILE A 273 -16.33 16.29 -4.73
N SER A 274 -17.10 17.30 -5.10
CA SER A 274 -17.67 17.42 -6.43
C SER A 274 -16.62 17.89 -7.45
N VAL A 275 -16.86 17.62 -8.73
CA VAL A 275 -15.96 18.01 -9.81
C VAL A 275 -16.72 18.83 -10.86
N MET A 276 -16.16 19.97 -11.23
CA MET A 276 -16.59 20.76 -12.38
C MET A 276 -15.48 20.67 -13.44
N ILE A 277 -15.76 20.05 -14.57
CA ILE A 277 -14.78 19.93 -15.66
C ILE A 277 -14.76 21.25 -16.41
N SER A 278 -13.59 21.87 -16.53
CA SER A 278 -13.42 23.14 -17.23
C SER A 278 -12.76 22.92 -18.57
N LEU A 279 -13.47 23.23 -19.66
CA LEU A 279 -12.94 23.19 -21.01
C LEU A 279 -12.00 24.38 -21.20
N HIS A 280 -10.73 24.17 -20.84
CA HIS A 280 -9.83 25.24 -20.47
C HIS A 280 -8.95 25.71 -21.61
N THR A 281 -8.50 24.78 -22.46
CA THR A 281 -7.65 25.08 -23.60
C THR A 281 -8.09 24.30 -24.84
N LEU A 282 -8.00 24.93 -26.02
CA LEU A 282 -8.18 24.22 -27.29
C LEU A 282 -6.99 23.31 -27.58
N ASP A 283 -5.78 23.80 -27.33
CA ASP A 283 -4.51 23.10 -27.53
C ASP A 283 -3.69 23.10 -26.24
N PRO A 284 -2.82 22.10 -25.98
CA PRO A 284 -2.03 22.04 -24.75
C PRO A 284 -1.15 23.26 -24.43
N LYS A 285 -0.97 24.18 -25.40
CA LYS A 285 -0.19 25.41 -25.24
C LYS A 285 -1.02 26.69 -25.31
N SER A 286 -2.30 26.63 -25.69
CA SER A 286 -3.10 27.83 -25.96
C SER A 286 -4.58 27.66 -25.60
N SER A 287 -5.12 28.64 -24.85
CA SER A 287 -6.56 28.73 -24.55
C SER A 287 -7.39 28.87 -25.82
N GLY A 288 -6.90 29.64 -26.80
CA GLY A 288 -7.71 30.12 -27.92
C GLY A 288 -8.58 31.32 -27.55
N GLY A 289 -8.82 32.22 -28.51
CA GLY A 289 -9.67 33.41 -28.28
C GLY A 289 -11.16 33.08 -28.28
N ALA A 290 -11.59 32.12 -29.11
CA ALA A 290 -12.94 31.56 -29.12
C ALA A 290 -12.90 30.10 -28.66
N TRP A 291 -14.06 29.44 -28.61
CA TRP A 291 -14.19 28.01 -28.31
C TRP A 291 -13.85 27.11 -29.52
N TYR A 292 -13.43 27.70 -30.64
CA TYR A 292 -12.88 27.05 -31.82
C TYR A 292 -11.75 27.93 -32.38
N SER A 293 -10.90 27.36 -33.23
CA SER A 293 -9.82 28.09 -33.90
C SER A 293 -9.28 27.28 -35.09
N GLU A 294 -9.36 27.86 -36.29
CA GLU A 294 -8.75 27.29 -37.50
C GLU A 294 -7.22 27.21 -37.37
N ASP A 295 -6.58 28.27 -36.84
CA ASP A 295 -5.13 28.32 -36.60
C ASP A 295 -4.64 27.22 -35.65
N LEU A 296 -5.43 26.90 -34.63
CA LEU A 296 -5.15 25.80 -33.71
C LEU A 296 -5.66 24.46 -34.23
N GLY A 297 -6.38 24.40 -35.35
CA GLY A 297 -6.95 23.17 -35.89
C GLY A 297 -8.02 22.54 -35.00
N VAL A 298 -8.90 23.35 -34.43
CA VAL A 298 -10.06 22.91 -33.64
C VAL A 298 -11.31 23.58 -34.20
N SER A 299 -12.19 22.80 -34.82
CA SER A 299 -13.48 23.27 -35.32
C SER A 299 -14.55 23.35 -34.22
N GLU A 300 -15.71 23.94 -34.53
CA GLU A 300 -16.88 23.90 -33.63
C GLU A 300 -17.35 22.46 -33.40
N ASP A 301 -17.36 21.64 -34.44
CA ASP A 301 -17.73 20.22 -34.34
C ASP A 301 -16.76 19.45 -33.45
N ASP A 302 -15.45 19.67 -33.59
CA ASP A 302 -14.42 19.06 -32.72
C ASP A 302 -14.65 19.42 -31.25
N PHE A 303 -15.07 20.66 -30.96
CA PHE A 303 -15.34 21.07 -29.59
C PHE A 303 -16.57 20.36 -29.01
N LEU A 304 -17.64 20.25 -29.80
CA LEU A 304 -18.86 19.53 -29.40
C LEU A 304 -18.61 18.02 -29.26
N ASP A 305 -17.79 17.44 -30.14
CA ASP A 305 -17.35 16.04 -30.02
C ASP A 305 -16.60 15.79 -28.72
N ALA A 306 -15.76 16.74 -28.27
CA ALA A 306 -15.09 16.64 -26.97
C ALA A 306 -16.10 16.67 -25.80
N VAL A 307 -17.15 17.49 -25.89
CA VAL A 307 -18.25 17.52 -24.91
C VAL A 307 -19.00 16.18 -24.89
N ASP A 308 -19.28 15.60 -26.06
CA ASP A 308 -19.94 14.30 -26.18
C ASP A 308 -19.10 13.17 -25.61
N ILE A 309 -17.78 13.17 -25.84
CA ILE A 309 -16.86 12.21 -25.23
C ILE A 309 -16.91 12.32 -23.70
N LEU A 310 -16.85 13.52 -23.14
CA LEU A 310 -16.92 13.72 -21.69
C LEU A 310 -18.26 13.23 -21.13
N THR A 311 -19.38 13.73 -21.65
CA THR A 311 -20.72 13.40 -21.13
C THR A 311 -21.01 11.90 -21.24
N LYS A 312 -20.67 11.26 -22.37
CA LYS A 312 -20.82 9.81 -22.55
C LYS A 312 -20.06 8.98 -21.51
N ASN A 313 -18.87 9.43 -21.11
CA ASN A 313 -18.00 8.67 -20.22
C ASN A 313 -18.16 9.03 -18.74
N LEU A 314 -18.82 10.15 -18.43
CA LEU A 314 -18.86 10.75 -17.09
C LEU A 314 -20.28 10.94 -16.54
N CYS A 315 -21.33 10.89 -17.37
CA CYS A 315 -22.72 10.95 -16.89
C CYS A 315 -23.19 9.56 -16.39
N GLY A 316 -22.79 9.18 -15.17
CA GLY A 316 -23.24 7.94 -14.54
C GLY A 316 -23.10 7.95 -13.01
N SER A 317 -23.75 7.00 -12.33
CA SER A 317 -23.72 6.88 -10.86
C SER A 317 -22.30 6.72 -10.30
N LYS A 318 -21.40 6.08 -11.05
CA LYS A 318 -19.98 5.95 -10.66
C LYS A 318 -19.27 7.31 -10.52
N TYR A 319 -19.73 8.31 -11.27
CA TYR A 319 -19.20 9.67 -11.30
C TYR A 319 -20.25 10.68 -10.80
N TRP A 320 -21.05 10.26 -9.81
CA TRP A 320 -22.16 11.03 -9.23
C TRP A 320 -21.78 12.45 -8.79
N ASN A 321 -20.50 12.66 -8.47
CA ASN A 321 -19.96 13.89 -7.94
C ASN A 321 -19.64 14.93 -9.04
N ILE A 322 -19.91 14.66 -10.31
CA ILE A 322 -19.77 15.67 -11.37
C ILE A 322 -20.92 16.66 -11.32
N LEU A 323 -20.59 17.95 -11.16
CA LEU A 323 -21.56 19.06 -11.15
C LEU A 323 -21.99 19.46 -12.56
N GLY A 324 -21.06 19.37 -13.52
CA GLY A 324 -21.27 19.84 -14.88
C GLY A 324 -19.98 20.28 -15.57
N LEU A 325 -20.16 20.97 -16.70
CA LEU A 325 -19.09 21.51 -17.54
C LEU A 325 -19.06 23.04 -17.43
N ASP A 326 -17.87 23.58 -17.21
CA ASP A 326 -17.55 24.98 -17.46
C ASP A 326 -17.09 25.10 -18.93
N LEU A 327 -17.96 25.70 -19.75
CA LEU A 327 -18.02 25.50 -21.19
C LEU A 327 -16.83 26.10 -21.97
N LYS A 328 -16.21 27.17 -21.51
CA LYS A 328 -14.96 27.71 -22.10
C LYS A 328 -14.30 28.61 -21.11
N ASN A 329 -13.04 28.32 -20.77
CA ASN A 329 -12.25 29.23 -19.98
C ASN A 329 -11.75 30.42 -20.81
N GLU A 330 -12.02 31.63 -20.33
CA GLU A 330 -11.43 32.93 -20.73
C GLU A 330 -10.89 33.00 -22.16
#